data_AF-A0A7S0PCD9-F1
#
_entry.id   AF-A0A7S0PCD9-F1
#
_cell.length_a   1.000
_cell.length_b   1.000
_cell.length_c   1.000
_cell.angle_alpha   90.00
_cell.angle_beta   90.00
_cell.angle_gamma   90.00
#
_symmetry.space_group_name_H-M   'P 1'
#
loop_
_entity.id
_entity.type
_entity.pdbx_description
1 polymer ?
#
loop_
_entity_poly.entity_id
_entity_poly.type
_entity_poly.pdbx_seq_one_letter_code
_entity_poly.pdbx_strand_id
1 'polypeptide(L)'
;TEESAFAAAAEASPVVALAPDTASAVAEASSASTPKSSSTPRSRDVCSGSGAYWTVHVTPEKHCSYVSFETSAPLKSHKALVRALLVLFRPRRFTLTVFADRAGLAEMTSRAHDHGASDVFTVLPTLRYARLDLCSTEFVGDYSVILGNYRLLPDGVEEAPEDDDASPGTAPA
;
A
#
# COMPACT_ATOMS: atom_id res chain seq x y z
N THR A 1 3.62 -18.33 16.79
CA THR A 1 2.52 -17.34 16.80
C THR A 1 2.64 -16.51 15.54
N GLU A 2 1.53 -16.17 14.87
CA GLU A 2 1.56 -15.32 13.65
C GLU A 2 2.28 -13.98 13.89
N GLU A 3 2.29 -13.51 15.14
CA GLU A 3 3.06 -12.39 15.66
C GLU A 3 4.59 -12.50 15.44
N SER A 4 5.14 -13.71 15.56
CA SER A 4 6.57 -13.97 15.37
C SER A 4 6.98 -13.99 13.88
N ALA A 5 6.06 -14.34 12.98
CA ALA A 5 6.30 -14.26 11.53
C ALA A 5 6.20 -12.81 11.02
N PHE A 6 5.34 -11.99 11.63
CA PHE A 6 5.19 -10.57 11.34
C PHE A 6 6.43 -9.76 11.72
N ALA A 7 7.00 -10.01 12.91
CA ALA A 7 8.24 -9.37 13.36
C ALA A 7 9.45 -9.75 12.48
N ALA A 8 9.55 -11.02 12.06
CA ALA A 8 10.63 -11.49 11.19
C ALA A 8 10.55 -10.93 9.76
N ALA A 9 9.34 -10.70 9.22
CA ALA A 9 9.14 -10.08 7.92
C ALA A 9 9.41 -8.56 7.94
N ALA A 10 9.21 -7.91 9.09
CA ALA A 10 9.52 -6.50 9.29
C ALA A 10 11.04 -6.24 9.30
N GLU A 11 11.84 -7.08 9.98
CA GLU A 11 13.30 -6.93 10.08
C GLU A 11 14.05 -7.08 8.74
N ALA A 12 13.52 -7.86 7.79
CA ALA A 12 14.14 -8.07 6.47
C ALA A 12 13.64 -7.10 5.39
N SER A 13 12.82 -6.11 5.77
CA SER A 13 12.06 -5.30 4.83
C SER A 13 12.86 -4.07 4.36
N PRO A 14 12.87 -3.72 3.05
CA PRO A 14 13.48 -2.49 2.54
C PRO A 14 12.85 -1.20 3.12
N VAL A 15 11.72 -1.30 3.84
CA VAL A 15 11.17 -0.22 4.68
C VAL A 15 12.10 0.10 5.86
N VAL A 16 12.85 -0.88 6.39
CA VAL A 16 13.89 -0.71 7.43
C VAL A 16 15.16 -0.09 6.88
N ALA A 17 15.45 -0.29 5.59
CA ALA A 17 16.59 0.36 4.93
C ALA A 17 16.37 1.86 4.69
N LEU A 18 15.11 2.34 4.68
CA LEU A 18 14.77 3.77 4.54
C LEU A 18 15.00 4.55 5.83
N ALA A 19 14.84 3.92 7.00
CA ALA A 19 15.31 4.37 8.30
C ALA A 19 15.25 3.18 9.29
N PRO A 20 16.33 2.89 10.05
CA PRO A 20 16.37 1.76 10.99
C PRO A 20 15.30 1.83 12.10
N ASP A 21 14.69 3.00 12.33
CA ASP A 21 13.60 3.19 13.30
C ASP A 21 12.20 2.76 12.77
N THR A 22 12.08 2.33 11.52
CA THR A 22 10.77 2.03 10.91
C THR A 22 10.13 0.76 11.46
N ALA A 23 10.89 -0.30 11.77
CA ALA A 23 10.33 -1.55 12.30
C ALA A 23 9.55 -1.33 13.62
N SER A 24 10.09 -0.47 14.51
CA SER A 24 9.41 -0.10 15.75
C SER A 24 8.20 0.82 15.51
N ALA A 25 8.26 1.68 14.48
CA ALA A 25 7.18 2.61 14.15
C ALA A 25 5.97 1.92 13.48
N VAL A 26 6.18 0.95 12.59
CA VAL A 26 5.09 0.14 12.02
C VAL A 26 4.52 -0.86 13.03
N ALA A 27 5.37 -1.47 13.88
CA ALA A 27 4.88 -2.34 14.97
C ALA A 27 3.98 -1.58 15.96
N GLU A 28 4.35 -0.35 16.36
CA GLU A 28 3.50 0.49 17.22
C GLU A 28 2.21 0.98 16.54
N ALA A 29 2.24 1.27 15.24
CA ALA A 29 1.05 1.67 14.50
C ALA A 29 0.05 0.51 14.38
N SER A 30 0.54 -0.73 14.24
CA SER A 30 -0.30 -1.94 14.20
C SER A 30 -0.80 -2.38 15.58
N SER A 31 -0.17 -1.98 16.70
CA SER A 31 -0.53 -2.42 18.05
C SER A 31 -1.48 -1.49 18.82
N ALA A 32 -1.91 -0.36 18.24
CA ALA A 32 -2.77 0.61 18.92
C ALA A 32 -4.24 0.10 19.01
N SER A 33 -4.53 -0.75 19.99
CA SER A 33 -5.87 -1.34 20.21
C SER A 33 -6.66 -0.75 21.38
N THR A 34 -6.29 0.39 21.95
CA THR A 34 -7.05 0.99 23.07
C THR A 34 -8.04 2.06 22.60
N PRO A 35 -9.33 1.98 23.01
CA PRO A 35 -10.33 2.97 22.65
C PRO A 35 -10.10 4.22 23.51
N LYS A 36 -9.58 5.28 22.90
CA LYS A 36 -9.73 6.63 23.44
C LYS A 36 -10.22 7.53 22.32
N SER A 37 -11.42 8.05 22.53
CA SER A 37 -12.01 9.17 21.81
C SER A 37 -11.06 10.37 21.89
N SER A 38 -10.19 10.53 20.90
CA SER A 38 -9.50 11.78 20.64
C SER A 38 -9.08 11.78 19.18
N SER A 39 -9.78 12.59 18.39
CA SER A 39 -9.45 12.91 17.02
C SER A 39 -8.07 13.54 16.95
N THR A 40 -7.06 12.75 16.62
CA THR A 40 -5.81 13.27 16.07
C THR A 40 -5.25 12.24 15.10
N PRO A 41 -5.24 12.52 13.78
CA PRO A 41 -4.56 11.64 12.83
C PRO A 41 -3.08 11.62 13.21
N ARG A 42 -2.55 10.43 13.55
CA ARG A 42 -1.12 10.27 13.87
C ARG A 42 -0.32 10.32 12.56
N SER A 43 0.07 11.53 12.15
CA SER A 43 1.11 11.73 11.14
C SER A 43 2.48 11.56 11.81
N ARG A 44 3.35 10.70 11.30
CA ARG A 44 4.76 10.67 11.67
C ARG A 44 5.58 11.01 10.43
N ASP A 45 6.25 12.15 10.45
CA ASP A 45 7.23 12.55 9.44
C ASP A 45 8.60 12.05 9.90
N VAL A 46 9.25 11.19 9.11
CA VAL A 46 10.63 10.74 9.39
C VAL A 46 11.54 11.27 8.29
N CYS A 47 12.49 12.14 8.65
CA CYS A 47 13.48 12.69 7.73
C CYS A 47 14.76 11.85 7.75
N SER A 48 15.05 11.14 6.65
CA SER A 48 16.38 10.52 6.44
C SER A 48 17.34 11.61 5.94
N GLY A 49 18.64 11.51 6.25
CA GLY A 49 19.66 12.58 6.09
C GLY A 49 19.86 13.23 4.70
N SER A 50 19.04 12.89 3.71
CA SER A 50 18.90 13.52 2.40
C SER A 50 17.77 14.55 2.29
N GLY A 51 17.04 14.85 3.37
CA GLY A 51 15.85 15.73 3.34
C GLY A 51 14.59 15.06 2.78
N ALA A 52 14.65 13.76 2.50
CA ALA A 52 13.49 12.95 2.13
C ALA A 52 12.63 12.66 3.36
N TYR A 53 11.32 12.70 3.18
CA TYR A 53 10.35 12.35 4.22
C TYR A 53 9.52 11.14 3.80
N TRP A 54 8.88 10.52 4.78
CA TRP A 54 7.74 9.64 4.56
C TRP A 54 6.74 9.81 5.68
N THR A 55 5.47 9.51 5.36
CA THR A 55 4.35 9.53 6.30
C THR A 55 3.50 8.28 6.12
N VAL A 56 2.87 7.86 7.21
CA VAL A 56 1.88 6.77 7.20
C VAL A 56 0.71 7.15 8.08
N HIS A 57 -0.51 6.93 7.60
CA HIS A 57 -1.73 7.08 8.39
C HIS A 57 -2.48 5.76 8.37
N VAL A 58 -2.88 5.26 9.53
CA VAL A 58 -3.57 3.97 9.69
C VAL A 58 -4.87 4.17 10.46
N THR A 59 -5.95 3.61 9.92
CA THR A 59 -7.30 3.53 10.48
C THR A 59 -7.63 2.03 10.60
N PRO A 60 -7.48 1.40 11.78
CA PRO A 60 -7.54 -0.06 11.95
C PRO A 60 -8.96 -0.65 12.01
N GLU A 61 -10.01 0.16 11.95
CA GLU A 61 -11.40 -0.22 12.11
C GLU A 61 -11.83 -1.26 11.06
N LYS A 62 -12.32 -2.42 11.50
CA LYS A 62 -12.65 -3.55 10.61
C LYS A 62 -13.60 -3.23 9.47
N HIS A 63 -14.55 -2.31 9.68
CA HIS A 63 -15.59 -1.97 8.70
C HIS A 63 -15.16 -0.88 7.70
N CYS A 64 -14.05 -0.19 7.97
CA CYS A 64 -13.57 0.93 7.15
C CYS A 64 -12.04 1.07 7.20
N SER A 65 -11.35 -0.08 7.25
CA SER A 65 -9.90 -0.11 7.45
C SER A 65 -9.20 0.63 6.31
N TYR A 66 -8.30 1.56 6.65
CA TYR A 66 -7.59 2.38 5.68
C TYR A 66 -6.14 2.56 6.08
N VAL A 67 -5.26 2.59 5.08
CA VAL A 67 -3.88 3.00 5.25
C VAL A 67 -3.47 3.88 4.07
N SER A 68 -2.80 4.98 4.36
CA SER A 68 -2.04 5.75 3.37
C SER A 68 -0.57 5.74 3.71
N PHE A 69 0.26 5.70 2.68
CA PHE A 69 1.70 5.84 2.77
C PHE A 69 2.16 6.82 1.70
N GLU A 70 2.95 7.81 2.08
CA GLU A 70 3.55 8.80 1.18
C GLU A 70 5.04 8.90 1.44
N THR A 71 5.84 9.11 0.39
CA THR A 71 7.26 9.44 0.53
C THR A 71 7.74 10.33 -0.61
N SER A 72 8.69 11.21 -0.30
CA SER A 72 9.46 12.00 -1.27
C SER A 72 10.85 11.43 -1.55
N ALA A 73 11.17 10.24 -1.03
CA ALA A 73 12.49 9.65 -1.20
C ALA A 73 12.82 9.40 -2.68
N PRO A 74 13.98 9.90 -3.19
CA PRO A 74 14.38 9.70 -4.57
C PRO A 74 14.85 8.26 -4.77
N LEU A 75 13.92 7.37 -5.14
CA LEU A 75 14.19 5.96 -5.39
C LEU A 75 14.25 5.67 -6.89
N LYS A 76 15.35 5.03 -7.33
CA LYS A 76 15.47 4.50 -8.70
C LYS A 76 14.44 3.40 -9.01
N SER A 77 13.93 2.74 -7.96
CA SER A 77 12.83 1.77 -8.06
C SER A 77 12.02 1.74 -6.77
N HIS A 78 10.71 1.91 -6.91
CA HIS A 78 9.75 1.81 -5.80
C HIS A 78 9.28 0.37 -5.53
N LYS A 79 9.69 -0.60 -6.37
CA LYS A 79 9.16 -1.97 -6.32
C LYS A 79 9.39 -2.63 -4.97
N ALA A 80 10.58 -2.50 -4.41
CA ALA A 80 10.94 -3.10 -3.12
C ALA A 80 10.11 -2.51 -1.97
N LEU A 81 9.96 -1.18 -1.95
CA LEU A 81 9.14 -0.46 -0.97
C LEU A 81 7.66 -0.84 -1.05
N VAL A 82 7.08 -0.83 -2.26
CA VAL A 82 5.67 -1.21 -2.46
C VAL A 82 5.44 -2.67 -2.06
N ARG A 83 6.34 -3.60 -2.40
CA ARG A 83 6.23 -5.01 -1.98
C ARG A 83 6.20 -5.14 -0.46
N ALA A 84 7.09 -4.43 0.24
CA ALA A 84 7.13 -4.42 1.69
C ALA A 84 5.81 -3.93 2.33
N LEU A 85 5.26 -2.82 1.83
CA LEU A 85 3.98 -2.28 2.31
C LEU A 85 2.83 -3.27 2.07
N LEU A 86 2.81 -3.95 0.92
CA LEU A 86 1.78 -4.93 0.61
C LEU A 86 1.90 -6.20 1.46
N VAL A 87 3.12 -6.66 1.78
CA VAL A 87 3.32 -7.77 2.72
C VAL A 87 2.84 -7.40 4.12
N LEU A 88 3.07 -6.15 4.54
CA LEU A 88 2.72 -5.64 5.86
C LEU A 88 1.21 -5.45 6.04
N PHE A 89 0.56 -4.73 5.12
CA PHE A 89 -0.84 -4.32 5.26
C PHE A 89 -1.85 -5.26 4.57
N ARG A 90 -1.42 -6.02 3.56
CA ARG A 90 -2.25 -6.96 2.77
C ARG A 90 -3.65 -6.43 2.42
N PRO A 91 -3.75 -5.23 1.83
CA PRO A 91 -5.06 -4.65 1.54
C PRO A 91 -5.82 -5.48 0.49
N ARG A 92 -7.16 -5.52 0.55
CA ARG A 92 -8.00 -6.12 -0.53
C ARG A 92 -7.90 -5.33 -1.84
N ARG A 93 -7.73 -4.02 -1.75
CA ARG A 93 -7.55 -3.10 -2.88
C ARG A 93 -6.58 -2.00 -2.50
N PHE A 94 -5.77 -1.53 -3.44
CA PHE A 94 -4.94 -0.36 -3.22
C PHE A 94 -4.78 0.45 -4.51
N THR A 95 -4.47 1.73 -4.32
CA THR A 95 -4.08 2.63 -5.40
C THR A 95 -2.64 3.03 -5.19
N LEU A 96 -1.83 2.93 -6.23
CA LEU A 96 -0.46 3.45 -6.23
C LEU A 96 -0.42 4.66 -7.16
N THR A 97 0.19 5.73 -6.69
CA THR A 97 0.38 6.95 -7.46
C THR A 97 1.85 7.34 -7.41
N VAL A 98 2.44 7.61 -8.57
CA VAL A 98 3.81 8.13 -8.69
C VAL A 98 3.75 9.47 -9.37
N PHE A 99 4.24 10.50 -8.67
CA PHE A 99 4.49 11.82 -9.21
C PHE A 99 5.98 11.97 -9.51
N ALA A 100 6.31 12.37 -10.73
CA ALA A 100 7.68 12.71 -11.08
C ALA A 100 7.70 13.70 -12.24
N ASP A 101 8.72 14.54 -12.29
CA ASP A 101 9.07 15.25 -13.50
C ASP A 101 9.70 14.30 -14.54
N ARG A 102 9.98 14.82 -15.74
CA ARG A 102 10.54 14.01 -16.83
C ARG A 102 11.96 13.49 -16.51
N ALA A 103 12.75 14.23 -15.74
CA ALA A 103 14.10 13.83 -15.36
C ALA A 103 14.08 12.69 -14.35
N GLY A 104 13.26 12.80 -13.30
CA GLY A 104 13.06 11.75 -12.30
C GLY A 104 12.48 10.48 -12.92
N LEU A 105 11.58 10.60 -13.88
CA LEU A 105 11.04 9.44 -14.61
C LEU A 105 12.12 8.74 -15.47
N ALA A 106 13.07 9.51 -16.03
CA ALA A 106 14.18 8.98 -16.82
C ALA A 106 15.26 8.30 -15.95
N GLU A 107 15.44 8.73 -14.71
CA GLU A 107 16.36 8.11 -13.75
C GLU A 107 15.82 6.79 -13.16
N MET A 108 14.51 6.56 -13.22
CA MET A 108 13.91 5.32 -12.73
C MET A 108 14.35 4.13 -13.59
N THR A 109 15.02 3.16 -12.96
CA THR A 109 15.42 1.91 -13.61
C THR A 109 14.25 0.98 -13.88
N SER A 110 13.14 1.17 -13.17
CA SER A 110 11.89 0.44 -13.40
C SER A 110 10.70 1.24 -12.90
N ARG A 111 9.63 1.33 -13.69
CA ARG A 111 8.39 1.98 -13.24
C ARG A 111 7.74 1.12 -12.16
N ALA A 112 7.17 1.78 -11.14
CA ALA A 112 6.49 1.08 -10.05
C ALA A 112 5.30 0.24 -10.54
N HIS A 113 4.69 0.68 -11.63
CA HIS A 113 3.56 0.03 -12.28
C HIS A 113 3.95 -1.01 -13.32
N ASP A 114 5.24 -1.18 -13.65
CA ASP A 114 5.67 -2.09 -14.71
C ASP A 114 5.78 -3.53 -14.19
N HIS A 115 4.79 -4.35 -14.56
CA HIS A 115 4.67 -5.77 -14.23
C HIS A 115 4.93 -6.66 -15.46
N GLY A 116 5.53 -6.10 -16.52
CA GLY A 116 5.73 -6.78 -17.80
C GLY A 116 4.41 -7.01 -18.56
N ALA A 117 4.35 -8.11 -19.32
CA ALA A 117 3.18 -8.48 -20.12
C ALA A 117 1.95 -8.96 -19.29
N SER A 118 2.09 -9.07 -17.96
CA SER A 118 1.02 -9.47 -17.07
C SER A 118 0.48 -8.27 -16.31
N ASP A 119 -0.83 -8.16 -16.23
CA ASP A 119 -1.49 -7.24 -15.28
C ASP A 119 -1.42 -7.76 -13.83
N VAL A 120 -0.76 -8.88 -13.57
CA VAL A 120 -0.65 -9.47 -12.23
C VAL A 120 0.67 -9.09 -11.56
N PHE A 121 0.56 -8.35 -10.46
CA PHE A 121 1.66 -8.07 -9.56
C PHE A 121 1.79 -9.16 -8.49
N THR A 122 2.78 -10.03 -8.67
CA THR A 122 3.09 -11.11 -7.73
C THR A 122 4.06 -10.61 -6.67
N VAL A 123 3.56 -10.35 -5.44
CA VAL A 123 4.36 -9.91 -4.28
C VAL A 123 4.97 -11.10 -3.55
N LEU A 124 4.18 -12.15 -3.34
CA LEU A 124 4.58 -13.48 -2.88
C LEU A 124 3.80 -14.53 -3.68
N PRO A 125 4.17 -15.83 -3.65
CA PRO A 125 3.40 -16.88 -4.31
C PRO A 125 1.91 -16.88 -3.91
N THR A 126 1.61 -16.55 -2.65
CA THR A 126 0.26 -16.45 -2.06
C THR A 126 -0.22 -15.01 -1.88
N LEU A 127 0.44 -14.03 -2.50
CA LEU A 127 0.03 -12.62 -2.40
C LEU A 127 0.18 -11.96 -3.77
N ARG A 128 -0.93 -11.94 -4.49
CA ARG A 128 -0.98 -11.51 -5.90
C ARG A 128 -2.07 -10.47 -6.07
N TYR A 129 -1.77 -9.44 -6.86
CA TYR A 129 -2.70 -8.36 -7.15
C TYR A 129 -2.92 -8.24 -8.65
N ALA A 130 -4.15 -8.13 -9.10
CA ALA A 130 -4.45 -7.75 -10.48
C ALA A 130 -4.55 -6.22 -10.58
N ARG A 131 -3.87 -5.64 -11.57
CA ARG A 131 -4.02 -4.24 -11.97
C ARG A 131 -5.33 -4.12 -12.74
N LEU A 132 -6.23 -3.29 -12.24
CA LEU A 132 -7.54 -3.04 -12.84
C LEU A 132 -7.46 -1.94 -13.90
N ASP A 133 -6.69 -0.90 -13.62
CA ASP A 133 -6.47 0.23 -14.51
C ASP A 133 -5.06 0.79 -14.34
N LEU A 134 -4.65 1.56 -15.35
CA LEU A 134 -3.45 2.36 -15.34
C LEU A 134 -3.72 3.63 -16.13
N CYS A 135 -3.64 4.78 -15.47
CA CYS A 135 -3.79 6.08 -16.10
C CYS A 135 -2.49 6.87 -15.93
N SER A 136 -2.17 7.68 -16.93
CA SER A 136 -1.06 8.63 -16.89
C SER A 136 -1.56 10.00 -17.34
N THR A 137 -1.14 11.05 -16.65
CA THR A 137 -1.48 12.43 -17.03
C THR A 137 -0.25 13.30 -16.88
N GLU A 138 0.00 14.14 -17.88
CA GLU A 138 1.01 15.19 -17.83
C GLU A 138 0.35 16.51 -17.42
N PHE A 139 0.99 17.25 -16.54
CA PHE A 139 0.55 18.56 -16.08
C PHE A 139 1.40 19.68 -16.68
N VAL A 140 1.08 20.92 -16.34
CA VAL A 140 1.83 22.10 -16.79
C VAL A 140 3.31 21.94 -16.44
N GLY A 141 4.18 22.18 -17.42
CA GLY A 141 5.62 21.95 -17.30
C GLY A 141 5.99 20.54 -17.74
N ASP A 142 6.72 19.82 -16.90
CA ASP A 142 7.17 18.45 -17.13
C ASP A 142 6.74 17.46 -16.03
N TYR A 143 5.82 17.89 -15.16
CA TYR A 143 5.25 17.04 -14.12
C TYR A 143 4.32 15.99 -14.73
N SER A 144 4.49 14.74 -14.28
CA SER A 144 3.65 13.61 -14.67
C SER A 144 3.14 12.88 -13.44
N VAL A 145 1.92 12.37 -13.54
CA VAL A 145 1.36 11.41 -12.58
C VAL A 145 1.02 10.12 -13.29
N ILE A 146 1.38 9.01 -12.66
CA ILE A 146 0.94 7.68 -13.05
C ILE A 146 0.15 7.10 -11.89
N LEU A 147 -1.06 6.65 -12.16
CA LEU A 147 -1.97 6.07 -11.17
C LEU A 147 -2.38 4.68 -11.62
N GLY A 148 -2.30 3.70 -10.74
CA GLY A 148 -2.83 2.36 -10.98
C GLY A 148 -3.62 1.83 -9.81
N ASN A 149 -4.78 1.25 -10.09
CA ASN A 149 -5.62 0.57 -9.11
C ASN A 149 -5.41 -0.95 -9.18
N TYR A 150 -5.39 -1.58 -8.00
CA TYR A 150 -5.07 -2.98 -7.84
C TYR A 150 -6.08 -3.66 -6.91
N ARG A 151 -6.37 -4.94 -7.19
CA ARG A 151 -7.22 -5.80 -6.37
C ARG A 151 -6.49 -7.10 -6.02
N LEU A 152 -6.60 -7.53 -4.77
CA LEU A 152 -6.10 -8.81 -4.30
C LEU A 152 -6.78 -9.94 -5.08
N LEU A 153 -5.97 -10.86 -5.61
CA LEU A 153 -6.46 -12.09 -6.21
C LEU A 153 -6.69 -13.14 -5.11
N PRO A 154 -7.79 -13.90 -5.16
CA PRO A 154 -8.01 -14.99 -4.23
C PRO A 154 -6.92 -16.05 -4.38
N ASP A 155 -6.58 -16.70 -3.27
CA ASP A 155 -5.57 -17.77 -3.19
C ASP A 155 -6.08 -19.05 -3.85
N GLY A 156 -6.27 -19.08 -5.17
CA GLY A 156 -6.58 -20.31 -5.93
C GLY A 156 -7.83 -21.08 -5.49
N VAL A 157 -8.60 -20.58 -4.53
CA VAL A 157 -9.92 -21.08 -4.14
C VAL A 157 -10.90 -20.00 -4.60
N GLU A 158 -11.65 -20.34 -5.63
CA GLU A 158 -12.80 -19.59 -6.11
C GLU A 158 -13.81 -19.49 -4.96
N GLU A 159 -13.69 -18.45 -4.13
CA GLU A 159 -14.81 -18.07 -3.26
C GLU A 159 -15.86 -17.40 -4.13
N ALA A 160 -17.04 -18.02 -4.11
CA ALA A 160 -18.23 -17.62 -4.84
C ALA A 160 -18.53 -16.11 -4.65
N PRO A 161 -19.16 -15.46 -5.64
CA PRO A 161 -19.60 -14.08 -5.46
C PRO A 161 -20.49 -14.00 -4.22
N GLU A 162 -20.11 -13.16 -3.26
CA GLU A 162 -20.99 -12.73 -2.19
C GLU A 162 -22.14 -11.95 -2.83
N ASP A 163 -23.32 -12.58 -2.91
CA ASP A 163 -24.59 -11.96 -3.29
C ASP A 163 -25.00 -10.95 -2.21
N ASP A 164 -24.41 -9.75 -2.24
CA ASP A 164 -24.96 -8.57 -1.59
C ASP A 164 -26.11 -8.02 -2.46
N ASP A 165 -27.32 -8.56 -2.29
CA ASP A 165 -28.59 -7.79 -2.23
C ASP A 165 -29.80 -8.75 -2.16
N ALA A 166 -30.00 -9.40 -1.00
CA ALA A 166 -31.30 -9.97 -0.65
C ALA A 166 -32.05 -8.95 0.22
N SER A 167 -32.77 -8.03 -0.43
CA SER A 167 -33.75 -7.15 0.20
C SER A 167 -34.78 -7.97 1.03
N PRO A 168 -35.11 -7.55 2.26
CA PRO A 168 -36.04 -8.30 3.12
C PRO A 168 -37.48 -8.22 2.58
N GLY A 169 -38.12 -9.39 2.55
CA GLY A 169 -39.43 -9.62 1.96
C GLY A 169 -40.58 -8.81 2.57
N THR A 170 -41.47 -8.35 1.70
CA THR A 170 -42.80 -7.84 2.03
C THR A 170 -43.67 -8.99 2.56
N ALA A 171 -44.11 -8.89 3.81
CA ALA A 171 -45.13 -9.77 4.39
C ALA A 171 -46.53 -9.44 3.80
N PRO A 172 -47.39 -10.43 3.55
CA PRO A 172 -48.76 -10.17 3.09
C PRO A 172 -49.67 -9.77 4.26
N ALA A 173 -50.63 -8.90 3.97
CA ALA A 173 -51.80 -8.60 4.80
C ALA A 173 -53.03 -9.33 4.26
#